data_AF-A0A9W4GP75-F1
#
_entry.id   AF-A0A9W4GP75-F1
#
_cell.length_a   1.000
_cell.length_b   1.000
_cell.length_c   1.000
_cell.angle_alpha   90.00
_cell.angle_beta   90.00
_cell.angle_gamma   90.00
#
_symmetry.space_group_name_H-M   'P 1'
#
loop_
_entity.id
_entity.type
_entity.pdbx_description
1 polymer ?
#
loop_
_entity_poly.entity_id
_entity_poly.type
_entity_poly.pdbx_seq_one_letter_code
_entity_poly.pdbx_strand_id
1 'polypeptide(L)'
;MPSAHVPPAVDSSALRRSALDVSPRPPGPQRCGAACCGARRWHRHDGAMPQMTEPEWRAFLAHGTRTAKLASTRADGRPHLAPVWFLLDGDDLVFNTGRDTVKGRTLARDPRVMVCVDDERPPFSFVLVEGTAALSDDLDDVRDWAGRIAARYMGEDRAEEYAARNGVPGELLVRVRIGKVIAQSSLAD
;
A
#
# COMPACT_ATOMS: atom_id res chain seq x y z
N MET A 1 -15.05 27.47 -23.37
CA MET A 1 -15.14 26.24 -22.56
C MET A 1 -14.87 25.05 -23.48
N PRO A 2 -13.63 24.56 -23.61
CA PRO A 2 -13.35 23.40 -24.46
C PRO A 2 -13.74 22.11 -23.72
N SER A 3 -14.51 21.28 -24.41
CA SER A 3 -15.06 20.00 -23.95
C SER A 3 -13.93 19.01 -23.64
N ALA A 4 -13.90 18.46 -22.41
CA ALA A 4 -12.95 17.43 -22.02
C ALA A 4 -13.40 16.07 -22.58
N HIS A 5 -12.63 15.57 -23.54
CA HIS A 5 -12.81 14.23 -24.12
C HIS A 5 -12.40 13.17 -23.10
N VAL A 6 -13.37 12.40 -22.61
CA VAL A 6 -13.14 11.24 -21.74
C VAL A 6 -12.80 10.04 -22.63
N PRO A 7 -11.61 9.40 -22.51
CA PRO A 7 -11.32 8.19 -23.27
C PRO A 7 -12.14 7.00 -22.73
N PRO A 8 -12.60 6.07 -23.61
CA PRO A 8 -13.40 4.94 -23.19
C PRO A 8 -12.60 3.91 -22.39
N ALA A 9 -13.32 3.15 -21.55
CA ALA A 9 -12.80 2.06 -20.75
C ALA A 9 -12.16 0.96 -21.61
N VAL A 10 -10.98 0.49 -21.21
CA VAL A 10 -10.26 -0.59 -21.91
C VAL A 10 -10.88 -1.94 -21.51
N ASP A 11 -11.53 -2.58 -22.47
CA ASP A 11 -12.06 -3.94 -22.36
C ASP A 11 -10.92 -4.95 -22.18
N SER A 12 -10.92 -5.66 -21.05
CA SER A 12 -9.88 -6.64 -20.67
C SER A 12 -10.20 -8.07 -21.12
N SER A 13 -11.14 -8.26 -22.05
CA SER A 13 -11.60 -9.60 -22.46
C SER A 13 -10.75 -10.29 -23.54
N ALA A 14 -9.74 -9.63 -24.11
CA ALA A 14 -8.87 -10.24 -25.11
C ALA A 14 -7.43 -10.41 -24.58
N LEU A 15 -7.12 -11.61 -24.06
CA LEU A 15 -5.81 -12.28 -24.18
C LEU A 15 -5.88 -13.62 -23.46
N ARG A 16 -6.35 -14.65 -24.17
CA ARG A 16 -6.14 -16.06 -23.81
C ARG A 16 -5.52 -16.82 -24.98
N ARG A 17 -4.44 -17.53 -24.62
CA ARG A 17 -3.76 -18.66 -25.27
C ARG A 17 -2.67 -18.33 -26.30
N SER A 18 -1.42 -18.48 -25.84
CA SER A 18 -0.49 -19.40 -26.49
C SER A 18 0.24 -20.21 -25.43
N ALA A 19 0.48 -21.49 -25.73
CA ALA A 19 0.94 -22.52 -24.83
C ALA A 19 2.44 -22.81 -25.07
N LEU A 20 3.11 -23.18 -23.97
CA LEU A 20 4.34 -23.99 -23.89
C LEU A 20 5.66 -23.40 -24.41
N ASP A 21 6.46 -22.88 -23.47
CA ASP A 21 7.90 -23.15 -23.44
C ASP A 21 8.28 -23.54 -22.00
N VAL A 22 8.54 -24.83 -21.79
CA VAL A 22 8.98 -25.37 -20.50
C VAL A 22 10.50 -25.34 -20.48
N SER A 23 11.05 -24.22 -20.02
CA SER A 23 12.47 -24.13 -19.68
C SER A 23 12.78 -25.00 -18.44
N PRO A 24 13.91 -25.73 -18.38
CA PRO A 24 14.22 -26.62 -17.26
C PRO A 24 14.32 -25.85 -15.94
N ARG A 25 13.80 -26.46 -14.86
CA ARG A 25 13.87 -25.91 -13.50
C ARG A 25 15.33 -25.68 -13.09
N PRO A 26 15.68 -24.50 -12.54
CA PRO A 26 16.99 -24.33 -11.91
C PRO A 26 17.11 -25.30 -10.71
N PRO A 27 18.32 -25.74 -10.36
CA PRO A 27 18.53 -26.62 -9.22
C PRO A 27 17.99 -25.95 -7.94
N GLY A 28 17.37 -26.77 -7.08
CA GLY A 28 16.81 -26.34 -5.81
C GLY A 28 17.83 -25.62 -4.92
N PRO A 29 17.37 -24.86 -3.90
CA PRO A 29 18.25 -24.03 -3.08
C PRO A 29 19.31 -24.90 -2.42
N GLN A 30 20.55 -24.75 -2.87
CA GLN A 30 21.71 -25.26 -2.17
C GLN A 30 21.73 -24.56 -0.82
N ARG A 31 21.75 -25.34 0.26
CA ARG A 31 21.89 -24.82 1.62
C ARG A 31 23.18 -24.02 1.69
N CYS A 32 23.10 -22.69 1.61
CA CYS A 32 24.22 -21.84 1.97
C CYS A 32 24.53 -22.10 3.44
N GLY A 33 25.72 -22.62 3.72
CA GLY A 33 26.23 -22.79 5.07
C GLY A 33 26.18 -21.47 5.84
N ALA A 34 26.04 -21.57 7.16
CA ALA A 34 25.80 -20.47 8.10
C ALA A 34 26.87 -19.36 8.15
N ALA A 35 27.85 -19.34 7.25
CA ALA A 35 28.98 -18.41 7.23
C ALA A 35 28.77 -17.17 6.34
N CYS A 36 27.72 -17.10 5.50
CA CYS A 36 27.45 -15.92 4.66
C CYS A 36 26.48 -14.91 5.30
N CYS A 37 25.87 -15.24 6.45
CA CYS A 37 25.02 -14.32 7.20
C CYS A 37 25.88 -13.34 8.02
N GLY A 38 26.73 -12.58 7.34
CA GLY A 38 27.22 -11.33 7.88
C GLY A 38 26.01 -10.44 8.06
N ALA A 39 25.44 -10.44 9.27
CA ALA A 39 24.50 -9.43 9.71
C ALA A 39 25.26 -8.09 9.69
N ARG A 40 25.34 -7.49 8.50
CA ARG A 40 25.65 -6.07 8.36
C ARG A 40 24.49 -5.35 9.01
N ARG A 41 24.65 -5.14 10.32
CA ARG A 41 23.98 -4.10 11.08
C ARG A 41 23.92 -2.90 10.15
N TRP A 42 22.72 -2.51 9.73
CA TRP A 42 22.53 -1.27 8.99
C TRP A 42 23.36 -0.22 9.71
N HIS A 43 24.39 0.28 9.03
CA HIS A 43 25.23 1.32 9.59
C HIS A 43 24.28 2.45 9.95
N ARG A 44 24.15 2.71 11.25
CA ARG A 44 23.50 3.90 11.74
C ARG A 44 24.37 5.02 11.18
N HIS A 45 23.91 5.75 10.18
CA HIS A 45 24.55 7.01 9.86
C HIS A 45 24.44 7.85 11.14
N ASP A 46 25.59 8.20 11.73
CA ASP A 46 25.71 8.93 12.99
C ASP A 46 25.32 10.42 12.87
N GLY A 47 24.60 10.80 11.80
CA GLY A 47 23.88 12.06 11.72
C GLY A 47 22.47 11.84 12.26
N ALA A 48 22.12 12.51 13.37
CA ALA A 48 20.75 12.48 13.90
C ALA A 48 19.79 13.12 12.89
N MET A 49 19.27 12.33 11.96
CA MET A 49 18.28 12.82 11.00
C MET A 49 17.02 13.23 11.76
N PRO A 50 16.45 14.42 11.48
CA PRO A 50 15.28 14.91 12.19
C PRO A 50 14.18 13.85 12.25
N GLN A 51 13.82 13.45 13.48
CA GLN A 51 12.74 12.51 13.73
C GLN A 51 11.44 13.30 13.88
N MET A 52 10.36 12.84 13.25
CA MET A 52 9.04 13.40 13.51
C MET A 52 8.47 12.84 14.82
N THR A 53 7.89 13.72 15.63
CA THR A 53 7.01 13.38 16.75
C THR A 53 5.70 12.78 16.25
N GLU A 54 4.89 12.24 17.16
CA GLU A 54 3.60 11.65 16.80
C GLU A 54 2.64 12.60 16.08
N PRO A 55 2.39 13.82 16.58
CA PRO A 55 1.56 14.78 15.87
C PRO A 55 2.09 15.11 14.47
N GLU A 56 3.42 15.21 14.32
CA GLU A 56 4.06 15.57 13.06
C GLU A 56 3.91 14.49 11.99
N TRP A 57 4.18 13.21 12.32
CA TRP A 57 4.02 12.15 11.32
C TRP A 57 2.55 11.89 10.99
N ARG A 58 1.63 12.06 11.95
CA ARG A 58 0.18 11.96 11.68
C ARG A 58 -0.26 13.08 10.73
N ALA A 59 0.19 14.31 10.95
CA ALA A 59 -0.07 15.43 10.05
C ALA A 59 0.55 15.18 8.67
N PHE A 60 1.76 14.60 8.61
CA PHE A 60 2.41 14.23 7.36
C PHE A 60 1.59 13.22 6.54
N LEU A 61 1.07 12.17 7.18
CA LEU A 61 0.18 11.18 6.55
C LEU A 61 -1.17 11.78 6.13
N ALA A 62 -1.68 12.77 6.86
CA ALA A 62 -2.94 13.45 6.58
C ALA A 62 -2.81 14.58 5.53
N HIS A 63 -1.60 15.01 5.21
CA HIS A 63 -1.37 16.13 4.30
C HIS A 63 -1.53 15.72 2.83
N GLY A 64 -2.33 16.50 2.09
CA GLY A 64 -2.52 16.33 0.65
C GLY A 64 -3.00 14.93 0.27
N THR A 65 -2.55 14.44 -0.89
CA THR A 65 -2.98 13.18 -1.51
C THR A 65 -1.82 12.21 -1.71
N ARG A 66 -0.85 12.21 -0.78
CA ARG A 66 0.31 11.28 -0.83
C ARG A 66 -0.18 9.84 -0.88
N THR A 67 0.29 9.06 -1.83
CA THR A 67 0.00 7.62 -1.90
C THR A 67 0.92 6.84 -0.98
N ALA A 68 0.41 5.75 -0.44
CA ALA A 68 1.20 4.82 0.35
C ALA A 68 1.68 3.64 -0.49
N LYS A 69 2.90 3.16 -0.24
CA LYS A 69 3.43 1.92 -0.81
C LYS A 69 3.26 0.81 0.22
N LEU A 70 2.29 -0.07 -0.02
CA LEU A 70 1.99 -1.22 0.84
C LEU A 70 2.86 -2.42 0.44
N ALA A 71 3.67 -2.89 1.37
CA ALA A 71 4.40 -4.15 1.28
C ALA A 71 3.66 -5.26 2.04
N SER A 72 3.47 -6.39 1.37
CA SER A 72 2.95 -7.63 1.93
C SER A 72 3.78 -8.81 1.43
N THR A 73 3.64 -9.98 2.06
CA THR A 73 4.38 -11.18 1.68
C THR A 73 3.52 -12.10 0.83
N ARG A 74 4.07 -12.68 -0.25
CA ARG A 74 3.38 -13.70 -1.06
C ARG A 74 3.48 -15.09 -0.42
N ALA A 75 2.68 -16.04 -0.89
CA ALA A 75 2.66 -17.40 -0.33
C ALA A 75 4.02 -18.12 -0.50
N ASP A 76 4.78 -17.76 -1.53
CA ASP A 76 6.13 -18.25 -1.79
C ASP A 76 7.24 -17.42 -1.10
N GLY A 77 6.87 -16.51 -0.20
CA GLY A 77 7.80 -15.65 0.55
C GLY A 77 8.30 -14.41 -0.21
N ARG A 78 7.99 -14.25 -1.50
CA ARG A 78 8.41 -13.04 -2.23
C ARG A 78 7.67 -11.80 -1.73
N PRO A 79 8.32 -10.62 -1.69
CA PRO A 79 7.64 -9.37 -1.36
C PRO A 79 6.67 -8.99 -2.49
N HIS A 80 5.53 -8.41 -2.11
CA HIS A 80 4.61 -7.73 -3.00
C HIS A 80 4.46 -6.29 -2.54
N LEU A 81 4.86 -5.34 -3.38
CA LEU A 81 4.68 -3.92 -3.19
C LEU A 81 3.59 -3.41 -4.12
N ALA A 82 2.65 -2.62 -3.61
CA ALA A 82 1.63 -1.95 -4.42
C ALA A 82 1.27 -0.58 -3.84
N PRO A 83 1.06 0.45 -4.67
CA PRO A 83 0.54 1.72 -4.20
C PRO A 83 -0.93 1.57 -3.76
N VAL A 84 -1.33 2.35 -2.76
CA VAL A 84 -2.71 2.48 -2.25
C VAL A 84 -3.01 3.93 -1.89
N TRP A 85 -4.26 4.34 -2.10
CA TRP A 85 -4.84 5.50 -1.43
C TRP A 85 -5.29 5.09 -0.05
N PHE A 86 -5.18 5.99 0.92
CA PHE A 86 -5.51 5.68 2.30
C PHE A 86 -6.00 6.91 3.06
N LEU A 87 -6.67 6.64 4.17
CA LEU A 87 -6.98 7.63 5.21
C LEU A 87 -6.44 7.14 6.56
N LEU A 88 -6.26 8.08 7.49
CA LEU A 88 -6.01 7.78 8.89
C LEU A 88 -7.34 7.83 9.63
N ASP A 89 -7.65 6.78 10.39
CA ASP A 89 -8.84 6.67 11.24
C ASP A 89 -8.41 6.23 12.65
N GLY A 90 -8.30 7.18 13.57
CA GLY A 90 -7.68 6.94 14.87
C GLY A 90 -6.27 6.37 14.74
N ASP A 91 -6.10 5.10 15.11
CA ASP A 91 -4.83 4.37 15.07
C ASP A 91 -4.72 3.37 13.90
N ASP A 92 -5.61 3.50 12.91
CA ASP A 92 -5.64 2.65 11.73
C ASP A 92 -5.33 3.45 10.45
N LEU A 93 -4.57 2.84 9.54
CA LEU A 93 -4.57 3.23 8.14
C LEU A 93 -5.64 2.44 7.39
N VAL A 94 -6.52 3.14 6.68
CA VAL A 94 -7.71 2.56 6.06
C VAL A 94 -7.66 2.69 4.55
N PHE A 95 -7.90 1.59 3.83
CA PHE A 95 -7.99 1.57 2.37
C PHE A 95 -8.86 0.41 1.85
N ASN A 96 -9.33 0.49 0.60
CA ASN A 96 -10.06 -0.60 -0.05
C ASN A 96 -9.16 -1.48 -0.94
N THR A 97 -9.54 -2.74 -1.11
CA THR A 97 -8.94 -3.63 -2.12
C THR A 97 -9.84 -4.80 -2.50
N GLY A 98 -9.75 -5.26 -3.75
CA GLY A 98 -10.41 -6.50 -4.16
C GLY A 98 -9.85 -7.76 -3.49
N ARG A 99 -10.73 -8.66 -3.08
CA ARG A 99 -10.43 -9.97 -2.46
C ARG A 99 -9.50 -10.82 -3.32
N ASP A 100 -9.75 -10.84 -4.63
CA ASP A 100 -9.01 -11.66 -5.60
C ASP A 100 -7.78 -10.95 -6.19
N THR A 101 -7.41 -9.79 -5.67
CA THR A 101 -6.14 -9.17 -6.02
C THR A 101 -4.97 -9.90 -5.34
N VAL A 102 -3.73 -9.62 -5.78
CA VAL A 102 -2.55 -10.15 -5.07
C VAL A 102 -2.56 -9.65 -3.62
N LYS A 103 -2.84 -8.36 -3.37
CA LYS A 103 -2.87 -7.81 -2.01
C LYS A 103 -3.99 -8.39 -1.15
N GLY A 104 -5.20 -8.56 -1.69
CA GLY A 104 -6.31 -9.18 -0.96
C GLY A 104 -5.95 -10.60 -0.49
N ARG A 105 -5.41 -11.43 -1.40
CA ARG A 105 -4.95 -12.78 -1.07
C ARG A 105 -3.74 -12.83 -0.14
N THR A 106 -2.81 -11.87 -0.23
CA THR A 106 -1.65 -11.85 0.69
C THR A 106 -2.06 -11.46 2.09
N LEU A 107 -2.88 -10.42 2.24
CA LEU A 107 -3.36 -9.94 3.54
C LEU A 107 -4.27 -10.95 4.25
N ALA A 108 -5.12 -11.66 3.50
CA ALA A 108 -5.98 -12.70 4.07
C ALA A 108 -5.17 -13.88 4.65
N ARG A 109 -3.95 -14.12 4.14
CA ARG A 109 -3.08 -15.20 4.59
C ARG A 109 -2.10 -14.76 5.68
N ASP A 110 -1.50 -13.58 5.52
CA ASP A 110 -0.54 -13.00 6.45
C ASP A 110 -0.85 -11.52 6.62
N PRO A 111 -1.39 -11.10 7.78
CA PRO A 111 -1.87 -9.74 7.98
C PRO A 111 -0.73 -8.74 8.24
N ARG A 112 0.52 -9.19 8.38
CA ARG A 112 1.65 -8.30 8.67
C ARG A 112 2.05 -7.51 7.44
N VAL A 113 2.17 -6.20 7.60
CA VAL A 113 2.48 -5.27 6.51
C VAL A 113 3.51 -4.24 6.91
N MET A 114 4.21 -3.71 5.90
CA MET A 114 4.93 -2.45 5.99
C MET A 114 4.29 -1.45 5.04
N VAL A 115 4.11 -0.22 5.50
CA VAL A 115 3.56 0.88 4.69
C VAL A 115 4.59 2.00 4.65
N CYS A 116 4.89 2.52 3.46
CA CYS A 116 5.73 3.69 3.28
C CYS A 116 4.92 4.83 2.68
N VAL A 117 4.99 6.01 3.28
CA VAL A 117 4.50 7.27 2.71
C VAL A 117 5.67 8.23 2.70
N ASP A 118 5.99 8.77 1.54
CA ASP A 118 7.13 9.64 1.32
C ASP A 118 6.73 10.93 0.60
N ASP A 119 7.53 11.97 0.83
CA ASP A 119 7.60 13.13 -0.03
C ASP A 119 8.67 12.87 -1.09
N GLU A 120 8.23 12.85 -2.34
CA GLU A 120 9.09 12.60 -3.50
C GLU A 120 9.89 13.83 -3.94
N ARG A 121 9.77 14.96 -3.21
CA ARG A 121 10.48 16.21 -3.48
C ARG A 121 11.43 16.58 -2.32
N PRO A 122 12.62 17.15 -2.62
CA PRO A 122 13.49 17.69 -1.59
C PRO A 122 12.81 18.81 -0.76
N PRO A 123 13.10 18.90 0.55
CA PRO A 123 13.98 18.03 1.32
C PRO A 123 13.22 16.78 1.80
N PHE A 124 13.57 15.62 1.22
CA PHE A 124 12.79 14.39 1.29
C PHE A 124 12.39 14.03 2.73
N SER A 125 11.19 13.50 2.89
CA SER A 125 10.64 13.11 4.19
C SER A 125 9.84 11.82 4.02
N PHE A 126 9.79 10.96 5.03
CA PHE A 126 8.98 9.74 4.96
C PHE A 126 8.47 9.28 6.32
N VAL A 127 7.42 8.46 6.27
CA VAL A 127 6.86 7.71 7.38
C VAL A 127 6.76 6.25 6.95
N LEU A 128 7.42 5.38 7.72
CA LEU A 128 7.26 3.93 7.65
C LEU A 128 6.39 3.46 8.80
N VAL A 129 5.39 2.64 8.49
CA VAL A 129 4.51 2.00 9.47
C VAL A 129 4.66 0.49 9.36
N GLU A 130 5.03 -0.14 10.46
CA GLU A 130 4.84 -1.57 10.69
C GLU A 130 3.47 -1.77 11.32
N GLY A 131 2.65 -2.64 10.72
CA GLY A 131 1.28 -2.83 11.18
C GLY A 131 0.70 -4.20 10.86
N THR A 132 -0.52 -4.42 11.35
CA THR A 132 -1.30 -5.64 11.12
C THR A 132 -2.65 -5.28 10.51
N ALA A 133 -2.98 -5.89 9.38
CA ALA A 133 -4.21 -5.66 8.65
C ALA A 133 -5.38 -6.52 9.18
N ALA A 134 -6.52 -5.89 9.39
CA ALA A 134 -7.82 -6.53 9.49
C ALA A 134 -8.60 -6.30 8.18
N LEU A 135 -9.34 -7.31 7.75
CA LEU A 135 -10.16 -7.28 6.53
C LEU A 135 -11.64 -7.36 6.92
N SER A 136 -12.46 -6.51 6.30
CA SER A 136 -13.92 -6.57 6.38
C SER A 136 -14.51 -6.60 4.97
N ASP A 137 -15.57 -7.37 4.79
CA ASP A 137 -16.40 -7.39 3.58
C ASP A 137 -17.81 -6.85 3.83
N ASP A 138 -18.01 -6.16 4.96
CA ASP A 138 -19.23 -5.38 5.21
C ASP A 138 -19.38 -4.30 4.13
N LEU A 139 -20.42 -4.45 3.32
CA LEU A 139 -20.56 -3.65 2.10
C LEU A 139 -20.85 -2.18 2.40
N ASP A 140 -21.52 -1.89 3.52
CA ASP A 140 -21.84 -0.52 3.93
C ASP A 140 -20.55 0.21 4.33
N ASP A 141 -19.70 -0.45 5.12
CA ASP A 141 -18.37 0.04 5.48
C ASP A 141 -17.46 0.20 4.25
N VAL A 142 -17.41 -0.79 3.37
CA VAL A 142 -16.58 -0.75 2.15
C VAL A 142 -16.99 0.46 1.29
N ARG A 143 -18.30 0.69 1.11
CA ARG A 143 -18.84 1.79 0.32
C ARG A 143 -18.58 3.16 0.95
N ASP A 144 -18.81 3.31 2.25
CA ASP A 144 -18.55 4.56 2.98
C ASP A 144 -17.07 4.96 2.87
N TRP A 145 -16.15 4.03 3.14
CA TRP A 145 -14.72 4.32 3.07
C TRP A 145 -14.23 4.56 1.64
N ALA A 146 -14.76 3.84 0.64
CA ALA A 146 -14.45 4.11 -0.75
C ALA A 146 -14.79 5.56 -1.15
N GLY A 147 -15.94 6.07 -0.68
CA GLY A 147 -16.35 7.46 -0.87
C GLY A 147 -15.43 8.45 -0.17
N ARG A 148 -15.14 8.25 1.13
CA ARG A 148 -14.26 9.13 1.91
C ARG A 148 -12.85 9.22 1.35
N ILE A 149 -12.28 8.08 0.95
CA ILE A 149 -10.95 8.04 0.33
C ILE A 149 -10.99 8.78 -1.00
N ALA A 150 -12.00 8.55 -1.84
CA ALA A 150 -12.12 9.27 -3.10
C ALA A 150 -12.33 10.78 -2.92
N ALA A 151 -13.11 11.20 -1.93
CA ALA A 151 -13.29 12.62 -1.59
C ALA A 151 -11.94 13.32 -1.38
N ARG A 152 -11.05 12.70 -0.59
CA ARG A 152 -9.71 13.23 -0.36
C ARG A 152 -8.85 13.26 -1.62
N TYR A 153 -8.85 12.19 -2.42
CA TYR A 153 -7.89 12.03 -3.53
C TYR A 153 -8.36 12.65 -4.84
N MET A 154 -9.66 12.71 -5.07
CA MET A 154 -10.28 13.06 -6.34
C MET A 154 -11.27 14.22 -6.24
N GLY A 155 -11.59 14.69 -5.03
CA GLY A 155 -12.58 15.74 -4.77
C GLY A 155 -13.91 15.21 -4.25
N GLU A 156 -14.58 16.00 -3.42
CA GLU A 156 -15.89 15.68 -2.80
C GLU A 156 -16.97 15.33 -3.84
N ASP A 157 -16.93 16.00 -5.00
CA ASP A 157 -17.85 15.79 -6.12
C ASP A 157 -17.76 14.37 -6.72
N ARG A 158 -16.66 13.65 -6.47
CA ARG A 158 -16.43 12.29 -6.96
C ARG A 158 -16.58 11.21 -5.88
N ALA A 159 -16.92 11.59 -4.65
CA ALA A 159 -17.07 10.64 -3.55
C ALA A 159 -18.12 9.55 -3.87
N GLU A 160 -19.30 9.96 -4.33
CA GLU A 160 -20.40 9.03 -4.63
C GLU A 160 -20.09 8.11 -5.83
N GLU A 161 -19.42 8.64 -6.86
CA GLU A 161 -18.97 7.88 -8.03
C GLU A 161 -18.08 6.69 -7.60
N TYR A 162 -17.08 6.96 -6.77
CA TYR A 162 -16.14 5.95 -6.32
C TYR A 162 -16.73 5.04 -5.24
N ALA A 163 -17.62 5.54 -4.39
CA ALA A 163 -18.36 4.71 -3.45
C ALA A 163 -19.18 3.65 -4.20
N ALA A 164 -19.88 4.03 -5.27
CA ALA A 164 -20.65 3.10 -6.09
C ALA A 164 -19.75 2.14 -6.89
N ARG A 165 -18.60 2.60 -7.38
CA ARG A 165 -17.69 1.80 -8.20
C ARG A 165 -16.87 0.79 -7.39
N ASN A 166 -16.37 1.19 -6.23
CA ASN A 166 -15.44 0.41 -5.40
C ASN A 166 -16.09 -0.16 -4.14
N GLY A 167 -17.33 0.23 -3.83
CA GLY A 167 -18.17 -0.34 -2.78
C GLY A 167 -19.08 -1.46 -3.28
N VAL A 168 -18.49 -2.48 -3.89
CA VAL A 168 -19.21 -3.61 -4.52
C VAL A 168 -18.79 -4.96 -3.93
N PRO A 169 -19.63 -6.00 -4.00
CA PRO A 169 -19.27 -7.33 -3.54
C PRO A 169 -17.96 -7.81 -4.16
N GLY A 170 -17.07 -8.35 -3.33
CA GLY A 170 -15.72 -8.77 -3.72
C GLY A 170 -14.63 -7.76 -3.38
N GLU A 171 -14.99 -6.51 -3.09
CA GLU A 171 -14.09 -5.53 -2.47
C GLU A 171 -14.04 -5.73 -0.95
N LEU A 172 -12.92 -5.33 -0.36
CA LEU A 172 -12.64 -5.44 1.06
C LEU A 172 -12.24 -4.07 1.61
N LEU A 173 -12.65 -3.79 2.84
CA LEU A 173 -12.08 -2.72 3.65
C LEU A 173 -10.88 -3.29 4.40
N VAL A 174 -9.75 -2.60 4.33
CA VAL A 174 -8.54 -2.94 5.06
C VAL A 174 -8.28 -1.88 6.12
N ARG A 175 -8.13 -2.32 7.37
CA ARG A 175 -7.68 -1.49 8.49
C ARG A 175 -6.32 -2.01 8.97
N VAL A 176 -5.27 -1.23 8.77
CA VAL A 176 -3.94 -1.55 9.28
C VAL A 176 -3.75 -0.87 10.62
N ARG A 177 -3.80 -1.65 11.70
CA ARG A 177 -3.45 -1.18 13.03
C ARG A 177 -1.98 -0.77 13.05
N ILE A 178 -1.73 0.49 13.36
CA ILE A 178 -0.38 1.05 13.50
C ILE A 178 0.29 0.40 14.71
N GLY A 179 1.44 -0.25 14.49
CA GLY A 179 2.24 -0.86 15.55
C GLY A 179 3.49 -0.02 15.86
N LYS A 180 4.41 0.03 14.90
CA LYS A 180 5.66 0.80 15.03
C LYS A 180 5.77 1.81 13.90
N VAL A 181 6.22 3.01 14.23
CA VAL A 181 6.46 4.10 13.28
C VAL A 181 7.93 4.47 13.25
N ILE A 182 8.46 4.67 12.05
CA ILE A 182 9.76 5.31 11.80
C ILE A 182 9.48 6.51 10.90
N ALA A 183 9.71 7.71 11.39
CA ALA A 183 9.37 8.93 10.68
C ALA A 183 10.55 9.90 10.65
N GLN A 184 10.93 10.32 9.46
CA GLN A 184 12.09 11.16 9.21
C GLN A 184 11.71 12.32 8.31
N SER A 185 12.20 13.51 8.64
CA SER A 185 12.06 14.70 7.81
C SER A 185 13.42 15.23 7.36
N SER A 186 13.40 16.10 6.36
CA SER A 186 14.56 16.95 6.02
C SER A 186 15.82 16.15 5.68
N LEU A 187 15.69 15.06 4.93
CA LEU A 187 16.80 14.14 4.65
C LEU A 187 17.91 14.74 3.77
N ALA A 188 17.63 15.85 3.11
CA ALA A 188 18.53 16.52 2.18
C ALA A 188 18.65 18.03 2.47
N ASP A 189 18.37 18.43 3.71
CA ASP A 189 18.67 19.79 4.22
C ASP A 189 20.16 19.97 4.55
#